data_AF-A0A4Q4TIK3-F1
#
_entry.id   AF-A0A4Q4TIK3-F1
#
_cell.length_a   1.000
_cell.length_b   1.000
_cell.length_c   1.000
_cell.angle_alpha   90.00
_cell.angle_beta   90.00
_cell.angle_gamma   90.00
#
_symmetry.space_group_name_H-M   'P 1'
#
loop_
_entity.id
_entity.type
_entity.pdbx_description
1 polymer ?
#
loop_
_entity_poly.entity_id
_entity_poly.type
_entity_poly.pdbx_seq_one_letter_code
_entity_poly.pdbx_strand_id
1 'polypeptide(L)'
;MDETSSHQHSSIPQFLLDTQHPWIIEHQQTLDLLPDVESFLCSPLGTKSTSRPAPVKPLDSSTESESKTQDGASTITVPADLFHSLNINNNCGHISRPGWPNVRDRLHEMQRCPPAALARVRSLHVEQQGPTDELLDLFESVLAAMTGLEKLRWAILPDFAQGIKDGFAARGLRLPSVTRLEPAPFCEYMVDACPNTEVLEGANGLSWTGKKGEEMYGSLLVEAAAAAPKVKVFAGTASLTPSFISVLAEFSYLEQLGLPAAANLGYAGVEHKCGNPFLGGAKAAELGYRTTRQEYEGTEKVASVVVEMLPRLRHLTIDGREATITHDENGKASASWPWSGRLDEYLDEILLRPKS
;
A
#
# COMPACT_ATOMS: atom_id res chain seq x y z
N MET A 1 -15.74 35.08 21.31
CA MET A 1 -14.42 35.32 20.68
C MET A 1 -14.44 34.49 19.42
N ASP A 2 -14.89 35.11 18.33
CA ASP A 2 -14.90 34.51 16.99
C ASP A 2 -13.52 34.76 16.39
N GLU A 3 -12.57 33.85 16.65
CA GLU A 3 -11.38 33.74 15.80
C GLU A 3 -11.80 33.07 14.51
N THR A 4 -12.40 33.84 13.60
CA THR A 4 -12.47 33.47 12.19
C THR A 4 -11.06 33.58 11.62
N SER A 5 -10.20 32.62 11.97
CA SER A 5 -8.99 32.33 11.23
C SER A 5 -9.43 32.02 9.81
N SER A 6 -9.32 33.01 8.92
CA SER A 6 -9.47 32.80 7.49
C SER A 6 -8.30 31.93 7.06
N HIS A 7 -8.46 30.62 7.19
CA HIS A 7 -7.53 29.66 6.62
C HIS A 7 -7.52 29.92 5.12
N GLN A 8 -6.49 30.62 4.68
CA GLN A 8 -6.28 30.92 3.28
C GLN A 8 -6.14 29.57 2.58
N HIS A 9 -7.12 29.22 1.75
CA HIS A 9 -7.07 28.00 0.98
C HIS A 9 -5.89 28.10 0.03
N SER A 10 -4.94 27.17 0.15
CA SER A 10 -3.85 26.99 -0.80
C SER A 10 -4.42 26.84 -2.22
N SER A 11 -3.80 27.48 -3.20
CA SER A 11 -4.21 27.32 -4.61
C SER A 11 -3.69 26.01 -5.19
N ILE A 12 -2.66 25.41 -4.57
CA ILE A 12 -2.08 24.13 -4.97
C ILE A 12 -3.15 23.03 -4.88
N PRO A 13 -3.33 22.19 -5.92
CA PRO A 13 -4.24 21.05 -5.87
C PRO A 13 -3.97 20.19 -4.64
N GLN A 14 -5.01 19.95 -3.86
CA GLN A 14 -4.87 19.31 -2.57
C GLN A 14 -4.44 17.83 -2.71
N PHE A 15 -4.64 17.16 -3.87
CA PHE A 15 -4.09 15.82 -4.08
C PHE A 15 -2.55 15.81 -4.18
N LEU A 16 -1.93 16.93 -4.56
CA LEU A 16 -0.48 17.11 -4.53
C LEU A 16 0.00 17.46 -3.12
N LEU A 17 -0.75 18.28 -2.37
CA LEU A 17 -0.45 18.54 -0.96
C LEU A 17 -0.48 17.25 -0.11
N ASP A 18 -1.40 16.33 -0.42
CA ASP A 18 -1.55 15.05 0.27
C ASP A 18 -0.34 14.12 0.11
N THR A 19 0.51 14.36 -0.89
CA THR A 19 1.75 13.60 -1.09
C THR A 19 2.84 13.98 -0.09
N GLN A 20 2.74 15.14 0.55
CA GLN A 20 3.80 15.75 1.36
C GLN A 20 5.16 15.80 0.63
N HIS A 21 5.15 15.96 -0.69
CA HIS A 21 6.36 15.98 -1.49
C HIS A 21 7.30 17.12 -1.01
N PRO A 22 8.58 16.84 -0.69
CA PRO A 22 9.50 17.83 -0.11
C PRO A 22 9.59 19.13 -0.91
N TRP A 23 9.62 19.00 -2.25
CA TRP A 23 9.65 20.15 -3.16
C TRP A 23 8.39 21.03 -3.07
N ILE A 24 7.19 20.45 -2.89
CA ILE A 24 5.94 21.23 -2.72
C ILE A 24 6.00 22.00 -1.40
N ILE A 25 6.46 21.37 -0.33
CA ILE A 25 6.60 22.01 0.99
C ILE A 25 7.59 23.19 0.91
N GLU A 26 8.74 22.98 0.27
CA GLU A 26 9.78 24.02 0.10
C GLU A 26 9.28 25.22 -0.72
N HIS A 27 8.48 24.96 -1.78
CA HIS A 27 8.05 25.98 -2.73
C HIS A 27 6.61 26.48 -2.52
N GLN A 28 5.92 26.03 -1.46
CA GLN A 28 4.48 26.25 -1.26
C GLN A 28 4.09 27.72 -1.39
N GLN A 29 4.77 28.61 -0.65
CA GLN A 29 4.47 30.05 -0.69
C GLN A 29 4.62 30.65 -2.09
N THR A 30 5.60 30.17 -2.88
CA THR A 30 5.78 30.69 -4.24
C THR A 30 4.75 30.13 -5.21
N LEU A 31 4.37 28.87 -5.02
CA LEU A 31 3.32 28.22 -5.80
C LEU A 31 1.95 28.88 -5.55
N ASP A 32 1.65 29.25 -4.30
CA ASP A 32 0.40 29.93 -3.93
C ASP A 32 0.26 31.33 -4.57
N LEU A 33 1.38 31.95 -4.94
CA LEU A 33 1.41 33.24 -5.64
C LEU A 33 1.23 33.11 -7.16
N LEU A 34 1.25 31.90 -7.71
CA LEU A 34 1.04 31.70 -9.15
C LEU A 34 -0.44 31.91 -9.51
N PRO A 35 -0.74 32.54 -10.68
CA PRO A 35 -2.11 32.80 -11.09
C PRO A 35 -2.88 31.51 -11.46
N ASP A 36 -2.17 30.49 -11.94
CA ASP A 36 -2.71 29.17 -12.29
C ASP A 36 -1.69 28.09 -11.96
N VAL A 37 -1.62 27.76 -10.67
CA VAL A 37 -0.67 26.77 -10.14
C VAL A 37 -0.96 25.36 -10.66
N GLU A 38 -2.23 25.02 -10.91
CA GLU A 38 -2.63 23.70 -11.40
C GLU A 38 -2.11 23.46 -12.82
N SER A 39 -2.35 24.41 -13.73
CA SER A 39 -1.81 24.35 -15.09
C SER A 39 -0.28 24.33 -15.10
N PHE A 40 0.36 25.11 -14.21
CA PHE A 40 1.81 25.09 -14.06
C PHE A 40 2.34 23.72 -13.62
N LEU A 41 1.75 23.12 -12.58
CA LEU A 41 2.21 21.83 -12.04
C LEU A 41 1.88 20.65 -12.97
N CYS A 42 0.76 20.70 -13.67
CA CYS A 42 0.32 19.65 -14.60
C CYS A 42 0.84 19.82 -16.04
N SER A 43 1.67 20.84 -16.29
CA SER A 43 2.35 21.02 -17.58
C SER A 43 3.41 19.95 -17.84
N PRO A 44 3.70 19.63 -19.12
CA PRO A 44 4.80 18.73 -19.47
C PRO A 44 6.14 19.16 -18.87
N LEU A 45 6.99 18.19 -18.55
CA LEU A 45 8.34 18.47 -18.02
C LEU A 45 9.13 19.36 -18.99
N GLY A 46 9.86 20.32 -18.43
CA GLY A 46 10.67 21.27 -19.21
C GLY A 46 9.94 22.56 -19.63
N THR A 47 8.65 22.70 -19.30
CA THR A 47 7.93 23.96 -19.47
C THR A 47 8.43 24.96 -18.41
N LYS A 48 9.33 25.85 -18.80
CA LYS A 48 9.80 26.93 -17.92
C LYS A 48 8.67 27.96 -17.78
N SER A 49 8.17 28.17 -16.58
CA SER A 49 7.28 29.30 -16.30
C SER A 49 8.10 30.50 -15.87
N THR A 50 8.10 31.54 -16.69
CA THR A 50 8.55 32.87 -16.26
C THR A 50 7.37 33.56 -15.57
N SER A 51 7.26 33.40 -14.26
CA SER A 51 6.37 34.23 -13.44
C SER A 51 6.97 35.63 -13.37
N ARG A 52 6.65 36.48 -14.37
CA ARG A 52 6.94 37.91 -14.27
C ARG A 52 5.90 38.50 -13.33
N PRO A 53 6.26 39.02 -12.14
CA PRO A 53 5.30 39.67 -11.27
C PRO A 53 4.61 40.80 -12.05
N ALA A 54 3.28 40.88 -11.92
CA ALA A 54 2.49 41.90 -12.60
C ALA A 54 3.11 43.29 -12.28
N PRO A 55 3.26 44.17 -13.28
CA PRO A 55 3.86 45.47 -13.07
C PRO A 55 2.97 46.25 -12.11
N VAL A 56 3.44 46.42 -10.88
CA VAL A 56 2.85 47.35 -9.92
C VAL A 56 2.93 48.73 -10.59
N LYS A 57 1.77 49.33 -10.89
CA LYS A 57 1.70 50.68 -11.47
C LYS A 57 2.56 51.61 -10.62
N PRO A 58 3.61 52.23 -11.18
CA PRO A 58 4.39 53.21 -10.44
C PRO A 58 3.48 54.39 -10.09
N LEU A 59 3.37 54.70 -8.81
CA LEU A 59 2.82 55.97 -8.36
C LEU A 59 3.94 57.00 -8.51
N ASP A 60 3.69 58.02 -9.32
CA ASP A 60 4.62 59.06 -9.75
C ASP A 60 5.53 59.57 -8.61
N SER A 61 6.84 59.34 -8.72
CA SER A 61 7.85 60.28 -8.22
C SER A 61 9.21 59.99 -8.83
N SER A 62 9.72 60.99 -9.53
CA SER A 62 11.02 61.09 -10.16
C SER A 62 12.14 61.06 -9.12
N THR A 63 12.94 60.00 -9.08
CA THR A 63 14.30 60.05 -8.54
C THR A 63 15.15 59.01 -9.27
N GLU A 64 16.06 59.50 -10.12
CA GLU A 64 17.06 58.70 -10.80
C GLU A 64 18.04 58.15 -9.76
N SER A 65 18.03 56.85 -9.55
CA SER A 65 19.07 56.12 -8.84
C SER A 65 19.29 54.80 -9.56
N GLU A 66 20.53 54.60 -10.00
CA GLU A 66 21.03 53.40 -10.68
C GLU A 66 20.79 52.16 -9.80
N SER A 67 19.62 51.56 -9.95
CA SER A 67 19.29 50.30 -9.32
C SER A 67 19.89 49.19 -10.16
N LYS A 68 20.84 48.46 -9.57
CA LYS A 68 21.24 47.13 -10.05
C LYS A 68 19.99 46.27 -10.05
N THR A 69 19.37 46.09 -11.21
CA THR A 69 18.34 45.10 -11.48
C THR A 69 18.93 43.72 -11.25
N GLN A 70 18.79 43.21 -10.02
CA GLN A 70 18.83 41.77 -9.78
C GLN A 70 17.61 41.18 -10.48
N ASP A 71 17.81 40.76 -11.73
CA ASP A 71 16.96 39.82 -12.47
C ASP A 71 17.02 38.43 -11.81
N GLY A 72 16.68 38.37 -10.52
CA GLY A 72 16.62 37.16 -9.70
C GLY A 72 15.28 36.45 -9.86
N ALA A 73 14.75 36.34 -11.08
CA ALA A 73 13.60 35.49 -11.34
C ALA A 73 14.03 34.02 -11.20
N SER A 74 14.00 33.50 -9.98
CA SER A 74 14.25 32.10 -9.67
C SER A 74 13.31 31.25 -10.52
N THR A 75 13.85 30.61 -11.56
CA THR A 75 13.06 29.73 -12.43
C THR A 75 12.73 28.48 -11.64
N ILE A 76 11.50 28.38 -11.15
CA ILE A 76 11.02 27.20 -10.45
C ILE A 76 10.84 26.08 -11.48
N THR A 77 11.56 24.97 -11.27
CA THR A 77 11.49 23.79 -12.15
C THR A 77 10.78 22.67 -11.42
N VAL A 78 9.68 22.18 -12.00
CA VAL A 78 8.89 21.07 -11.45
C VAL A 78 9.68 19.77 -11.53
N PRO A 79 9.84 19.01 -10.43
CA PRO A 79 10.62 17.79 -10.45
C PRO A 79 9.89 16.65 -11.19
N ALA A 80 10.66 15.73 -11.76
CA ALA A 80 10.14 14.64 -12.59
C ALA A 80 9.29 13.63 -11.79
N ASP A 81 9.56 13.52 -10.50
CA ASP A 81 8.91 12.60 -9.57
C ASP A 81 7.71 13.18 -8.81
N LEU A 82 7.32 14.44 -9.07
CA LEU A 82 6.20 15.09 -8.37
C LEU A 82 4.91 14.25 -8.35
N PHE A 83 4.63 13.53 -9.45
CA PHE A 83 3.44 12.70 -9.61
C PHE A 83 3.67 11.22 -9.30
N HIS A 84 4.89 10.79 -8.99
CA HIS A 84 5.21 9.36 -8.89
C HIS A 84 4.36 8.62 -7.85
N SER A 85 4.02 9.26 -6.74
CA SER A 85 3.22 8.67 -5.68
C SER A 85 2.05 9.56 -5.32
N LEU A 86 0.83 9.09 -5.58
CA LEU A 86 -0.41 9.77 -5.22
C LEU A 86 -1.15 8.97 -4.14
N ASN A 87 -1.87 9.69 -3.28
CA ASN A 87 -2.60 9.12 -2.17
C ASN A 87 -3.98 9.76 -2.05
N ILE A 88 -5.01 8.93 -2.03
CA ILE A 88 -6.40 9.30 -1.76
C ILE A 88 -6.76 8.59 -0.44
N ASN A 89 -6.48 9.26 0.68
CA ASN A 89 -6.72 8.73 2.02
C ASN A 89 -7.48 9.74 2.89
N ASN A 90 -8.56 9.28 3.53
CA ASN A 90 -9.35 10.09 4.47
C ASN A 90 -8.88 10.01 5.91
N ASN A 91 -8.04 9.03 6.24
CA ASN A 91 -7.55 8.69 7.57
C ASN A 91 -6.11 9.19 7.78
N CYS A 92 -5.75 10.36 7.23
CA CYS A 92 -4.46 10.97 7.53
C CYS A 92 -4.52 11.53 8.96
N GLY A 93 -3.66 11.02 9.86
CA GLY A 93 -3.65 11.36 11.27
C GLY A 93 -3.82 12.87 11.51
N HIS A 94 -4.74 13.22 12.40
CA HIS A 94 -5.15 14.59 12.77
C HIS A 94 -6.13 15.31 11.84
N ILE A 95 -6.47 14.77 10.66
CA ILE A 95 -7.46 15.38 9.76
C ILE A 95 -8.51 14.34 9.37
N SER A 96 -9.64 14.33 10.08
CA SER A 96 -10.81 13.55 9.67
C SER A 96 -11.46 14.23 8.47
N ARG A 97 -11.23 13.71 7.27
CA ARG A 97 -11.86 14.23 6.05
C ARG A 97 -13.22 13.57 5.81
N PRO A 98 -14.20 14.30 5.25
CA PRO A 98 -15.47 13.70 4.88
C PRO A 98 -15.23 12.69 3.75
N GLY A 99 -15.41 11.40 4.09
CA GLY A 99 -15.29 10.22 3.23
C GLY A 99 -15.25 10.48 1.72
N TRP A 100 -16.42 10.47 1.09
CA TRP A 100 -16.57 10.61 -0.36
C TRP A 100 -16.37 11.97 -0.96
N PRO A 101 -16.84 13.05 -0.34
CA PRO A 101 -16.55 14.38 -0.85
C PRO A 101 -15.05 14.57 -1.09
N ASN A 102 -14.20 14.16 -0.15
CA ASN A 102 -12.75 14.25 -0.34
C ASN A 102 -12.29 13.51 -1.60
N VAL A 103 -12.67 12.25 -1.79
CA VAL A 103 -12.24 11.45 -2.96
C VAL A 103 -12.77 11.99 -4.26
N ARG A 104 -14.05 12.35 -4.30
CA ARG A 104 -14.66 12.97 -5.47
C ARG A 104 -13.88 14.22 -5.86
N ASP A 105 -13.57 15.08 -4.88
CA ASP A 105 -12.84 16.32 -5.11
C ASP A 105 -11.38 16.05 -5.54
N ARG A 106 -10.70 15.05 -4.95
CA ARG A 106 -9.35 14.62 -5.39
C ARG A 106 -9.38 14.12 -6.84
N LEU A 107 -10.36 13.28 -7.20
CA LEU A 107 -10.48 12.72 -8.54
C LEU A 107 -10.81 13.80 -9.58
N HIS A 108 -11.70 14.75 -9.26
CA HIS A 108 -11.97 15.92 -10.11
C HIS A 108 -10.74 16.80 -10.30
N GLU A 109 -9.93 17.01 -9.25
CA GLU A 109 -8.63 17.68 -9.40
C GLU A 109 -7.69 16.91 -10.32
N MET A 110 -7.55 15.60 -10.13
CA MET A 110 -6.70 14.76 -10.99
C MET A 110 -7.18 14.76 -12.45
N GLN A 111 -8.49 14.68 -12.68
CA GLN A 111 -9.08 14.65 -14.03
C GLN A 111 -8.82 15.94 -14.82
N ARG A 112 -8.65 17.08 -14.14
CA ARG A 112 -8.29 18.35 -14.78
C ARG A 112 -6.85 18.40 -15.28
N CYS A 113 -5.98 17.54 -14.77
CA CYS A 113 -4.62 17.43 -15.27
C CYS A 113 -4.56 16.71 -16.63
N PRO A 114 -3.68 17.11 -17.55
CA PRO A 114 -3.54 16.43 -18.83
C PRO A 114 -3.15 14.95 -18.64
N PRO A 115 -3.59 14.04 -19.53
CA PRO A 115 -3.21 12.62 -19.45
C PRO A 115 -1.71 12.38 -19.40
N ALA A 116 -0.90 13.24 -20.04
CA ALA A 116 0.56 13.15 -19.99
C ALA A 116 1.15 13.37 -18.58
N ALA A 117 0.48 14.15 -17.72
CA ALA A 117 0.86 14.31 -16.33
C ALA A 117 0.51 13.06 -15.51
N LEU A 118 -0.71 12.55 -15.65
CA LEU A 118 -1.17 11.34 -14.95
C LEU A 118 -0.43 10.07 -15.39
N ALA A 119 0.02 9.99 -16.63
CA ALA A 119 0.85 8.89 -17.12
C ALA A 119 2.19 8.75 -16.37
N ARG A 120 2.62 9.76 -15.60
CA ARG A 120 3.82 9.72 -14.75
C ARG A 120 3.58 9.09 -13.38
N VAL A 121 2.33 8.85 -13.00
CA VAL A 121 1.99 8.22 -11.72
C VAL A 121 2.49 6.78 -11.73
N ARG A 122 3.29 6.41 -10.72
CA ARG A 122 3.85 5.06 -10.57
C ARG A 122 3.18 4.29 -9.44
N SER A 123 2.74 4.99 -8.41
CA SER A 123 2.08 4.43 -7.24
C SER A 123 0.82 5.20 -6.90
N LEU A 124 -0.30 4.49 -6.73
CA LEU A 124 -1.55 5.06 -6.22
C LEU A 124 -2.01 4.28 -5.00
N HIS A 125 -2.35 5.01 -3.94
CA HIS A 125 -3.02 4.46 -2.76
C HIS A 125 -4.42 5.04 -2.65
N VAL A 126 -5.43 4.18 -2.54
CA VAL A 126 -6.84 4.56 -2.30
C VAL A 126 -7.34 3.85 -1.06
N GLU A 127 -7.86 4.61 -0.09
CA GLU A 127 -8.48 4.09 1.14
C GLU A 127 -9.81 4.80 1.41
N GLN A 128 -10.94 4.05 1.35
CA GLN A 128 -12.23 4.70 1.14
C GLN A 128 -13.52 3.96 1.61
N GLN A 129 -14.63 4.71 1.80
CA GLN A 129 -15.90 4.28 2.43
C GLN A 129 -17.20 4.32 1.57
N GLY A 130 -17.28 3.72 0.37
CA GLY A 130 -18.47 3.57 -0.58
C GLY A 130 -19.04 4.48 -1.73
N PRO A 131 -18.84 4.21 -3.05
CA PRO A 131 -19.04 5.22 -4.10
C PRO A 131 -20.46 5.36 -4.67
N THR A 132 -20.67 6.44 -5.42
CA THR A 132 -21.78 6.68 -6.36
C THR A 132 -21.37 6.31 -7.80
N ASP A 133 -22.32 6.23 -8.74
CA ASP A 133 -22.01 5.98 -10.16
C ASP A 133 -21.06 7.04 -10.76
N GLU A 134 -21.24 8.31 -10.39
CA GLU A 134 -20.34 9.41 -10.78
C GLU A 134 -18.89 9.12 -10.38
N LEU A 135 -18.68 8.59 -9.17
CA LEU A 135 -17.35 8.26 -8.67
C LEU A 135 -16.71 7.10 -9.44
N LEU A 136 -17.51 6.13 -9.90
CA LEU A 136 -17.00 5.04 -10.73
C LEU A 136 -16.50 5.56 -12.08
N ASP A 137 -17.22 6.50 -12.69
CA ASP A 137 -16.79 7.15 -13.94
C ASP A 137 -15.50 7.97 -13.75
N LEU A 138 -15.41 8.68 -12.62
CA LEU A 138 -14.20 9.42 -12.26
C LEU A 138 -12.99 8.51 -12.05
N PHE A 139 -13.17 7.40 -11.31
CA PHE A 139 -12.11 6.41 -11.12
C PHE A 139 -11.67 5.81 -12.45
N GLU A 140 -12.60 5.38 -13.30
CA GLU A 140 -12.27 4.83 -14.62
C GLU A 140 -11.45 5.83 -15.44
N SER A 141 -11.92 7.08 -15.55
CA SER A 141 -11.25 8.14 -16.31
C SER A 141 -9.84 8.42 -15.79
N VAL A 142 -9.68 8.59 -14.48
CA VAL A 142 -8.38 8.90 -13.86
C VAL A 142 -7.42 7.71 -13.95
N LEU A 143 -7.88 6.49 -13.64
CA LEU A 143 -7.04 5.30 -13.68
C LEU A 143 -6.62 4.96 -15.12
N ALA A 144 -7.50 5.11 -16.11
CA ALA A 144 -7.17 4.89 -17.52
C ALA A 144 -6.09 5.86 -18.04
N ALA A 145 -6.02 7.08 -17.47
CA ALA A 145 -4.98 8.05 -17.80
C ALA A 145 -3.62 7.74 -17.15
N MET A 146 -3.58 6.93 -16.09
CA MET A 146 -2.35 6.53 -15.39
C MET A 146 -1.66 5.33 -16.06
N THR A 147 -1.29 5.47 -17.33
CA THR A 147 -0.68 4.39 -18.12
C THR A 147 0.69 3.93 -17.62
N GLY A 148 1.32 4.68 -16.70
CA GLY A 148 2.56 4.32 -16.02
C GLY A 148 2.35 3.71 -14.62
N LEU A 149 1.12 3.45 -14.18
CA LEU A 149 0.82 2.98 -12.83
C LEU A 149 1.36 1.57 -12.61
N GLU A 150 2.40 1.42 -11.78
CA GLU A 150 3.08 0.15 -11.49
C GLU A 150 2.58 -0.49 -10.20
N LYS A 151 2.31 0.34 -9.18
CA LYS A 151 1.86 -0.07 -7.86
C LYS A 151 0.46 0.48 -7.56
N LEU A 152 -0.46 -0.39 -7.19
CA LEU A 152 -1.81 0.00 -6.78
C LEU A 152 -2.14 -0.60 -5.41
N ARG A 153 -2.39 0.25 -4.42
CA ARG A 153 -2.97 -0.15 -3.14
C ARG A 153 -4.43 0.26 -3.10
N TRP A 154 -5.32 -0.71 -2.95
CA TRP A 154 -6.76 -0.51 -3.10
C TRP A 154 -7.52 -1.02 -1.87
N ALA A 155 -8.07 -0.09 -1.09
CA ALA A 155 -8.78 -0.39 0.14
C ALA A 155 -10.17 0.27 0.16
N ILE A 156 -11.21 -0.56 0.06
CA ILE A 156 -12.60 -0.12 0.10
C ILE A 156 -13.32 -0.86 1.23
N LEU A 157 -14.25 -0.18 1.90
CA LEU A 157 -15.13 -0.81 2.87
C LEU A 157 -15.99 -1.94 2.26
N PRO A 158 -16.31 -2.98 3.06
CA PRO A 158 -17.02 -4.17 2.59
C PRO A 158 -18.36 -3.88 1.91
N ASP A 159 -19.13 -2.95 2.49
CA ASP A 159 -20.49 -2.60 2.06
C ASP A 159 -20.58 -2.10 0.61
N PHE A 160 -19.43 -1.80 0.00
CA PHE A 160 -19.36 -1.17 -1.30
C PHE A 160 -18.46 -1.90 -2.29
N ALA A 161 -17.70 -2.87 -1.83
CA ALA A 161 -16.79 -3.65 -2.66
C ALA A 161 -17.53 -4.29 -3.84
N GLN A 162 -18.72 -4.85 -3.61
CA GLN A 162 -19.52 -5.48 -4.66
C GLN A 162 -20.00 -4.48 -5.72
N GLY A 163 -20.48 -3.31 -5.32
CA GLY A 163 -20.91 -2.27 -6.27
C GLY A 163 -19.76 -1.74 -7.13
N ILE A 164 -18.57 -1.59 -6.54
CA ILE A 164 -17.36 -1.22 -7.29
C ILE A 164 -16.95 -2.33 -8.25
N LYS A 165 -16.93 -3.58 -7.79
CA LYS A 165 -16.61 -4.75 -8.62
C LYS A 165 -17.48 -4.78 -9.88
N ASP A 166 -18.79 -4.70 -9.71
CA ASP A 166 -19.76 -4.73 -10.81
C ASP A 166 -19.60 -3.49 -11.70
N GLY A 167 -19.39 -2.32 -11.09
CA GLY A 167 -19.18 -1.06 -11.79
C GLY A 167 -17.94 -1.04 -12.68
N PHE A 168 -16.80 -1.53 -12.17
CA PHE A 168 -15.55 -1.66 -12.92
C PHE A 168 -15.63 -2.75 -13.99
N ALA A 169 -16.30 -3.87 -13.70
CA ALA A 169 -16.53 -4.92 -14.68
C ALA A 169 -17.39 -4.42 -15.86
N ALA A 170 -18.48 -3.70 -15.58
CA ALA A 170 -19.36 -3.11 -16.60
C ALA A 170 -18.64 -2.10 -17.50
N ARG A 171 -17.68 -1.35 -16.95
CA ARG A 171 -16.84 -0.39 -17.66
C ARG A 171 -15.64 -1.04 -18.37
N GLY A 172 -15.40 -2.34 -18.16
CA GLY A 172 -14.27 -3.04 -18.74
C GLY A 172 -12.92 -2.49 -18.26
N LEU A 173 -12.84 -2.00 -17.02
CA LEU A 173 -11.61 -1.43 -16.48
C LEU A 173 -10.47 -2.45 -16.54
N ARG A 174 -9.33 -2.03 -17.10
CA ARG A 174 -8.09 -2.81 -17.20
C ARG A 174 -6.89 -1.92 -16.91
N LEU A 175 -6.01 -2.41 -16.05
CA LEU A 175 -4.81 -1.73 -15.58
C LEU A 175 -3.57 -2.59 -15.87
N PRO A 176 -3.19 -2.76 -17.16
CA PRO A 176 -2.10 -3.64 -17.54
C PRO A 176 -0.71 -3.15 -17.11
N SER A 177 -0.55 -1.89 -16.73
CA SER A 177 0.73 -1.38 -16.22
C SER A 177 1.03 -1.84 -14.79
N VAL A 178 -0.01 -2.25 -14.03
CA VAL A 178 0.13 -2.62 -12.62
C VAL A 178 0.83 -3.96 -12.50
N THR A 179 2.00 -3.96 -11.86
CA THR A 179 2.81 -5.13 -11.57
C THR A 179 2.82 -5.48 -10.08
N ARG A 180 2.49 -4.53 -9.20
CA ARG A 180 2.32 -4.74 -7.76
C ARG A 180 0.93 -4.30 -7.31
N LEU A 181 0.14 -5.24 -6.83
CA LEU A 181 -1.21 -5.01 -6.33
C LEU A 181 -1.29 -5.28 -4.83
N GLU A 182 -1.82 -4.33 -4.08
CA GLU A 182 -2.06 -4.42 -2.64
C GLU A 182 -3.56 -4.24 -2.34
N PRO A 183 -4.42 -5.26 -2.56
CA PRO A 183 -5.82 -5.14 -2.23
C PRO A 183 -6.01 -5.25 -0.71
N ALA A 184 -6.98 -4.53 -0.18
CA ALA A 184 -7.56 -4.79 1.13
C ALA A 184 -8.55 -5.96 1.05
N PRO A 185 -9.05 -6.45 2.20
CA PRO A 185 -10.19 -7.37 2.21
C PRO A 185 -11.31 -6.93 1.27
N PHE A 186 -12.05 -7.89 0.69
CA PHE A 186 -13.17 -7.67 -0.24
C PHE A 186 -12.78 -7.08 -1.61
N CYS A 187 -11.50 -6.83 -1.85
CA CYS A 187 -11.01 -6.20 -3.08
C CYS A 187 -10.28 -7.18 -4.02
N GLU A 188 -10.53 -8.49 -3.89
CA GLU A 188 -9.90 -9.52 -4.74
C GLU A 188 -10.20 -9.34 -6.22
N TYR A 189 -11.33 -8.71 -6.57
CA TYR A 189 -11.72 -8.41 -7.95
C TYR A 189 -10.72 -7.51 -8.69
N MET A 190 -9.86 -6.79 -7.97
CA MET A 190 -8.80 -5.99 -8.58
C MET A 190 -7.72 -6.84 -9.26
N VAL A 191 -7.59 -8.12 -8.88
CA VAL A 191 -6.67 -9.06 -9.53
C VAL A 191 -7.05 -9.23 -11.01
N ASP A 192 -8.34 -9.38 -11.30
CA ASP A 192 -8.85 -9.48 -12.68
C ASP A 192 -8.66 -8.18 -13.48
N ALA A 193 -8.76 -7.03 -12.81
CA ALA A 193 -8.52 -5.73 -13.41
C ALA A 193 -7.02 -5.48 -13.72
N CYS A 194 -6.10 -6.17 -13.03
CA CYS A 194 -4.66 -5.97 -13.12
C CYS A 194 -3.96 -7.24 -13.67
N PRO A 195 -4.12 -7.56 -14.96
CA PRO A 195 -3.71 -8.85 -15.54
C PRO A 195 -2.18 -9.10 -15.55
N ASN A 196 -1.38 -8.07 -15.28
CA ASN A 196 0.08 -8.15 -15.25
C ASN A 196 0.68 -8.13 -13.84
N THR A 197 -0.15 -8.34 -12.82
CA THR A 197 0.28 -8.41 -11.42
C THR A 197 1.31 -9.53 -11.25
N GLU A 198 2.52 -9.17 -10.81
CA GLU A 198 3.59 -10.10 -10.44
C GLU A 198 3.74 -10.24 -8.92
N VAL A 199 3.43 -9.17 -8.20
CA VAL A 199 3.49 -9.09 -6.74
C VAL A 199 2.10 -8.78 -6.21
N LEU A 200 1.54 -9.72 -5.44
CA LEU A 200 0.23 -9.58 -4.81
C LEU A 200 0.39 -9.68 -3.30
N GLU A 201 0.12 -8.58 -2.60
CA GLU A 201 0.32 -8.50 -1.15
C GLU A 201 -0.95 -7.99 -0.46
N GLY A 202 -1.26 -8.44 0.75
CA GLY A 202 -2.35 -7.84 1.51
C GLY A 202 -2.01 -6.39 1.89
N ALA A 203 -2.95 -5.44 1.71
CA ALA A 203 -2.74 -4.06 2.13
C ALA A 203 -2.40 -3.99 3.63
N ASN A 204 -1.20 -3.50 3.96
CA ASN A 204 -0.66 -3.45 5.33
C ASN A 204 -1.66 -2.86 6.34
N GLY A 205 -1.86 -3.55 7.46
CA GLY A 205 -2.66 -3.09 8.60
C GLY A 205 -4.14 -3.48 8.56
N LEU A 206 -4.64 -4.00 7.44
CA LEU A 206 -5.98 -4.58 7.35
C LEU A 206 -5.88 -6.09 7.42
N SER A 207 -6.38 -6.65 8.52
CA SER A 207 -6.40 -8.09 8.66
C SER A 207 -7.42 -8.69 7.69
N TRP A 208 -6.96 -9.61 6.85
CA TRP A 208 -7.80 -10.56 6.12
C TRP A 208 -8.41 -11.62 7.03
N THR A 209 -8.07 -11.62 8.32
CA THR A 209 -8.76 -12.41 9.34
C THR A 209 -10.00 -11.63 9.76
N GLY A 210 -11.14 -11.94 9.14
CA GLY A 210 -12.42 -11.38 9.54
C GLY A 210 -12.80 -11.79 10.97
N LYS A 211 -13.85 -11.17 11.52
CA LYS A 211 -14.46 -11.67 12.77
C LYS A 211 -14.97 -13.09 12.55
N LYS A 212 -15.09 -13.88 13.61
CA LYS A 212 -15.59 -15.27 13.55
C LYS A 212 -16.90 -15.34 12.73
N GLY A 213 -16.87 -15.97 11.55
CA GLY A 213 -17.96 -15.97 10.56
C GLY A 213 -17.63 -15.30 9.21
N GLU A 214 -16.52 -14.56 9.13
CA GLU A 214 -16.01 -13.84 7.94
C GLU A 214 -14.77 -14.55 7.32
N GLU A 215 -14.59 -15.84 7.60
CA GLU A 215 -13.40 -16.65 7.24
C GLU A 215 -13.20 -16.83 5.71
N MET A 216 -14.11 -16.34 4.86
CA MET A 216 -14.06 -16.54 3.41
C MET A 216 -13.21 -15.54 2.63
N TYR A 217 -12.83 -14.37 3.16
CA TYR A 217 -12.19 -13.36 2.32
C TYR A 217 -10.75 -13.69 1.96
N GLY A 218 -10.04 -14.35 2.89
CA GLY A 218 -8.72 -14.88 2.61
C GLY A 218 -8.71 -15.87 1.45
N SER A 219 -9.70 -16.78 1.38
CA SER A 219 -9.77 -17.76 0.29
C SER A 219 -10.06 -17.10 -1.06
N LEU A 220 -10.93 -16.10 -1.10
CA LEU A 220 -11.25 -15.37 -2.34
C LEU A 220 -10.02 -14.69 -2.97
N LEU A 221 -9.17 -14.03 -2.16
CA LEU A 221 -7.93 -13.44 -2.66
C LEU A 221 -7.00 -14.50 -3.26
N VAL A 222 -6.97 -15.68 -2.66
CA VAL A 222 -6.03 -16.74 -3.01
C VAL A 222 -6.46 -17.48 -4.25
N GLU A 223 -7.77 -17.73 -4.37
CA GLU A 223 -8.38 -18.22 -5.62
C GLU A 223 -8.11 -17.22 -6.76
N ALA A 224 -8.31 -15.92 -6.53
CA ALA A 224 -7.99 -14.89 -7.51
C ALA A 224 -6.49 -14.88 -7.87
N ALA A 225 -5.61 -15.02 -6.87
CA ALA A 225 -4.18 -15.07 -7.05
C ALA A 225 -3.72 -16.32 -7.84
N ALA A 226 -4.30 -17.49 -7.54
CA ALA A 226 -4.03 -18.74 -8.24
C ALA A 226 -4.47 -18.66 -9.71
N ALA A 227 -5.57 -17.96 -9.98
CA ALA A 227 -6.05 -17.69 -11.34
C ALA A 227 -5.19 -16.67 -12.11
N ALA A 228 -4.34 -15.89 -11.43
CA ALA A 228 -3.50 -14.87 -12.04
C ALA A 228 -2.14 -15.44 -12.51
N PRO A 229 -1.93 -15.62 -13.83
CA PRO A 229 -0.82 -16.43 -14.35
C PRO A 229 0.57 -15.79 -14.16
N LYS A 230 0.65 -14.53 -13.74
CA LYS A 230 1.91 -13.79 -13.60
C LYS A 230 2.34 -13.58 -12.16
N VAL A 231 1.52 -13.95 -11.17
CA VAL A 231 1.85 -13.79 -9.75
C VAL A 231 3.02 -14.70 -9.38
N LYS A 232 4.14 -14.08 -9.02
CA LYS A 232 5.38 -14.72 -8.57
C LYS A 232 5.61 -14.53 -7.07
N VAL A 233 5.07 -13.46 -6.52
CA VAL A 233 5.15 -13.12 -5.09
C VAL A 233 3.75 -12.99 -4.53
N PHE A 234 3.43 -13.79 -3.52
CA PHE A 234 2.19 -13.69 -2.77
C PHE A 234 2.50 -13.51 -1.29
N ALA A 235 2.07 -12.41 -0.68
CA ALA A 235 2.21 -12.20 0.77
C ALA A 235 0.94 -11.62 1.37
N GLY A 236 0.12 -12.44 2.01
CA GLY A 236 -1.15 -12.02 2.58
C GLY A 236 -1.29 -12.42 4.04
N THR A 237 -1.90 -11.57 4.86
CA THR A 237 -2.24 -11.89 6.26
C THR A 237 -3.57 -12.66 6.38
N ALA A 238 -3.92 -13.45 5.36
CA ALA A 238 -5.13 -14.26 5.37
C ALA A 238 -5.00 -15.40 6.39
N SER A 239 -6.08 -15.69 7.12
CA SER A 239 -6.17 -16.94 7.88
C SER A 239 -6.01 -18.10 6.90
N LEU A 240 -5.00 -18.94 7.08
CA LEU A 240 -4.88 -20.14 6.24
C LEU A 240 -5.66 -21.26 6.89
N THR A 241 -6.77 -21.62 6.27
CA THR A 241 -7.47 -22.87 6.57
C THR A 241 -6.75 -24.03 5.87
N PRO A 242 -6.94 -25.29 6.29
CA PRO A 242 -6.43 -26.44 5.53
C PRO A 242 -6.86 -26.47 4.05
N SER A 243 -8.02 -25.88 3.71
CA SER A 243 -8.47 -25.74 2.31
C SER A 243 -7.65 -24.71 1.51
N PHE A 244 -7.04 -23.72 2.16
CA PHE A 244 -6.13 -22.79 1.48
C PHE A 244 -4.89 -23.52 0.96
N ILE A 245 -4.38 -24.47 1.74
CA ILE A 245 -3.18 -25.23 1.41
C ILE A 245 -3.37 -25.97 0.07
N SER A 246 -4.56 -26.51 -0.22
CA SER A 246 -4.85 -27.10 -1.53
C SER A 246 -4.82 -26.09 -2.68
N VAL A 247 -5.27 -24.84 -2.47
CA VAL A 247 -5.25 -23.80 -3.52
C VAL A 247 -3.82 -23.34 -3.80
N LEU A 248 -2.92 -23.37 -2.81
CA LEU A 248 -1.50 -23.08 -3.07
C LEU A 248 -0.91 -23.99 -4.16
N ALA A 249 -1.30 -25.26 -4.23
CA ALA A 249 -0.82 -26.17 -5.27
C ALA A 249 -1.21 -25.76 -6.69
N GLU A 250 -2.21 -24.87 -6.85
CA GLU A 250 -2.65 -24.36 -8.15
C GLU A 250 -1.72 -23.27 -8.70
N PHE A 251 -0.88 -22.66 -7.85
CA PHE A 251 0.05 -21.63 -8.26
C PHE A 251 1.22 -22.19 -9.08
N SER A 252 1.11 -22.08 -10.40
CA SER A 252 2.12 -22.64 -11.32
C SER A 252 3.45 -21.87 -11.34
N TYR A 253 3.45 -20.60 -10.93
CA TYR A 253 4.57 -19.66 -11.07
C TYR A 253 5.01 -18.97 -9.77
N LEU A 254 4.47 -19.40 -8.62
CA LEU A 254 4.80 -18.76 -7.35
C LEU A 254 6.23 -19.11 -6.92
N GLU A 255 7.05 -18.08 -6.74
CA GLU A 255 8.46 -18.19 -6.33
C GLU A 255 8.68 -17.70 -4.89
N GLN A 256 7.83 -16.78 -4.40
CA GLN A 256 7.91 -16.22 -3.06
C GLN A 256 6.55 -16.25 -2.37
N LEU A 257 6.53 -16.76 -1.14
CA LEU A 257 5.32 -16.87 -0.33
C LEU A 257 5.56 -16.25 1.05
N GLY A 258 4.69 -15.30 1.43
CA GLY A 258 4.63 -14.72 2.76
C GLY A 258 3.35 -15.13 3.48
N LEU A 259 3.50 -15.76 4.64
CA LEU A 259 2.41 -16.25 5.48
C LEU A 259 2.42 -15.52 6.84
N PRO A 260 1.25 -15.41 7.52
CA PRO A 260 1.22 -14.90 8.88
C PRO A 260 1.76 -15.95 9.87
N ALA A 261 1.81 -15.58 11.15
CA ALA A 261 2.20 -16.46 12.26
C ALA A 261 1.51 -17.82 12.24
N ALA A 262 2.24 -18.88 12.60
CA ALA A 262 1.76 -20.26 12.61
C ALA A 262 0.53 -20.45 13.50
N ALA A 263 0.44 -19.66 14.57
CA ALA A 263 -0.76 -19.46 15.38
C ALA A 263 -2.03 -19.16 14.55
N ASN A 264 -1.93 -18.18 13.64
CA ASN A 264 -3.03 -17.75 12.79
C ASN A 264 -3.39 -18.80 11.72
N LEU A 265 -2.54 -19.82 11.56
CA LEU A 265 -2.72 -20.94 10.64
C LEU A 265 -3.29 -22.18 11.34
N GLY A 266 -3.48 -22.12 12.67
CA GLY A 266 -3.90 -23.28 13.46
C GLY A 266 -2.79 -24.30 13.73
N TYR A 267 -1.52 -23.96 13.46
CA TYR A 267 -0.37 -24.84 13.68
C TYR A 267 0.35 -24.59 15.01
N ALA A 268 0.05 -23.48 15.68
CA ALA A 268 0.51 -23.20 17.04
C ALA A 268 -0.69 -22.98 17.97
N GLY A 269 -0.70 -23.68 19.10
CA GLY A 269 -1.75 -23.58 20.09
C GLY A 269 -1.58 -22.35 20.97
N VAL A 270 -1.94 -21.17 20.47
CA VAL A 270 -2.08 -20.01 21.36
C VAL A 270 -3.47 -20.02 21.96
N GLU A 271 -3.55 -20.33 23.24
CA GLU A 271 -4.66 -19.83 24.06
C GLU A 271 -4.55 -18.29 24.07
N HIS A 272 -5.16 -17.64 23.08
CA HIS A 272 -5.34 -16.19 23.05
C HIS A 272 -6.30 -15.76 24.15
N LYS A 273 -5.88 -15.86 25.41
CA LYS A 273 -6.51 -15.13 26.49
C LYS A 273 -5.94 -13.72 26.43
N CYS A 274 -6.64 -12.84 25.71
CA CYS A 274 -6.42 -11.41 25.77
C CYS A 274 -6.35 -10.98 27.24
N GLY A 275 -5.16 -10.56 27.64
CA GLY A 275 -4.70 -10.37 29.00
C GLY A 275 -3.18 -10.42 28.95
N ASN A 276 -2.47 -9.86 29.92
CA ASN A 276 -1.03 -10.03 30.02
C ASN A 276 -0.75 -11.23 30.93
N PRO A 277 -0.88 -12.51 30.49
CA PRO A 277 -0.46 -13.64 31.32
C PRO A 277 1.07 -13.64 31.53
N PHE A 278 1.78 -12.75 30.84
CA PHE A 278 3.22 -12.51 30.93
C PHE A 278 3.64 -11.50 32.02
N LEU A 279 2.70 -10.93 32.80
CA LEU A 279 3.06 -10.00 33.87
C LEU A 279 3.53 -10.75 35.13
N GLY A 280 4.85 -10.98 35.19
CA GLY A 280 5.64 -11.18 36.41
C GLY A 280 5.67 -12.61 36.96
N GLY A 281 6.88 -13.14 37.15
CA GLY A 281 7.14 -14.39 37.89
C GLY A 281 7.47 -15.60 37.02
N ALA A 282 7.89 -16.68 37.66
CA ALA A 282 8.36 -17.89 36.99
C ALA A 282 7.32 -18.54 36.06
N LYS A 283 6.04 -18.50 36.43
CA LYS A 283 4.94 -19.05 35.61
C LYS A 283 4.71 -18.26 34.31
N ALA A 284 4.88 -16.95 34.35
CA ALA A 284 4.78 -16.09 33.18
C ALA A 284 5.93 -16.37 32.20
N ALA A 285 7.15 -16.55 32.72
CA ALA A 285 8.31 -16.93 31.92
C ALA A 285 8.16 -18.34 31.30
N GLU A 286 7.69 -19.32 32.07
CA GLU A 286 7.42 -20.68 31.60
C GLU A 286 6.34 -20.69 30.51
N LEU A 287 5.25 -19.94 30.69
CA LEU A 287 4.22 -19.79 29.68
C LEU A 287 4.75 -19.13 28.41
N GLY A 288 5.54 -18.06 28.55
CA GLY A 288 6.22 -17.39 27.44
C GLY A 288 7.09 -18.36 26.65
N TYR A 289 7.96 -19.09 27.35
CA TYR A 289 8.81 -20.11 26.74
C TYR A 289 7.99 -21.15 25.96
N ARG A 290 6.94 -21.70 26.58
CA ARG A 290 6.09 -22.71 25.95
C ARG A 290 5.36 -22.18 24.72
N THR A 291 4.77 -20.99 24.81
CA THR A 291 4.05 -20.36 23.68
C THR A 291 5.02 -20.05 22.53
N THR A 292 6.19 -19.48 22.84
CA THR A 292 7.22 -19.22 21.84
C THR A 292 7.73 -20.51 21.20
N ARG A 293 7.98 -21.57 21.99
CA ARG A 293 8.34 -22.90 21.46
C ARG A 293 7.29 -23.43 20.49
N GLN A 294 6.01 -23.39 20.87
CA GLN A 294 4.91 -23.86 20.03
C GLN A 294 4.81 -23.07 18.71
N GLU A 295 5.09 -21.77 18.73
CA GLU A 295 5.10 -20.93 17.52
C GLU A 295 6.22 -21.33 16.57
N TYR A 296 7.43 -21.58 17.08
CA TYR A 296 8.56 -22.05 16.26
C TYR A 296 8.35 -23.46 15.71
N GLU A 297 7.86 -24.40 16.52
CA GLU A 297 7.48 -25.74 16.07
C GLU A 297 6.34 -25.69 15.04
N GLY A 298 5.37 -24.81 15.24
CA GLY A 298 4.28 -24.55 14.29
C GLY A 298 4.80 -24.00 12.97
N THR A 299 5.77 -23.08 13.02
CA THR A 299 6.42 -22.50 11.83
C THR A 299 7.10 -23.57 10.98
N GLU A 300 7.87 -24.47 11.59
CA GLU A 300 8.52 -25.58 10.87
C GLU A 300 7.49 -26.53 10.25
N LYS A 301 6.40 -26.84 10.97
CA LYS A 301 5.31 -27.68 10.45
C LYS A 301 4.64 -27.06 9.23
N VAL A 302 4.22 -25.80 9.31
CA VAL A 302 3.59 -25.07 8.20
C VAL A 302 4.49 -25.12 6.97
N ALA A 303 5.75 -24.77 7.16
CA ALA A 303 6.69 -24.70 6.06
C ALA A 303 6.97 -26.06 5.44
N SER A 304 7.01 -27.15 6.22
CA SER A 304 7.15 -28.51 5.68
C SER A 304 6.02 -28.86 4.71
N VAL A 305 4.79 -28.49 5.02
CA VAL A 305 3.62 -28.69 4.15
C VAL A 305 3.72 -27.80 2.91
N VAL A 306 4.10 -26.53 3.09
CA VAL A 306 4.22 -25.55 2.00
C VAL A 306 5.28 -25.97 0.98
N VAL A 307 6.48 -26.36 1.41
CA VAL A 307 7.55 -26.74 0.48
C VAL A 307 7.30 -28.07 -0.23
N GLU A 308 6.52 -28.96 0.38
CA GLU A 308 6.05 -30.19 -0.28
C GLU A 308 5.09 -29.86 -1.43
N MET A 309 4.21 -28.87 -1.24
CA MET A 309 3.19 -28.49 -2.22
C MET A 309 3.67 -27.50 -3.27
N LEU A 310 4.69 -26.70 -2.95
CA LEU A 310 5.29 -25.71 -3.82
C LEU A 310 6.78 -26.03 -4.05
N PRO A 311 7.11 -27.07 -4.83
CA PRO A 311 8.49 -27.50 -5.03
C PRO A 311 9.35 -26.44 -5.74
N ARG A 312 8.74 -25.44 -6.40
CA ARG A 312 9.42 -24.34 -7.09
C ARG A 312 9.67 -23.12 -6.20
N LEU A 313 9.16 -23.12 -4.96
CA LEU A 313 9.28 -22.01 -4.04
C LEU A 313 10.76 -21.74 -3.74
N ARG A 314 11.16 -20.47 -3.80
CA ARG A 314 12.53 -20.02 -3.55
C ARG A 314 12.65 -19.23 -2.26
N HIS A 315 11.61 -18.49 -1.92
CA HIS A 315 11.54 -17.69 -0.70
C HIS A 315 10.26 -18.00 0.05
N LEU A 316 10.39 -18.28 1.36
CA LEU A 316 9.27 -18.45 2.26
C LEU A 316 9.50 -17.55 3.47
N THR A 317 8.51 -16.72 3.77
CA THR A 317 8.46 -15.96 5.02
C THR A 317 7.23 -16.36 5.83
N ILE A 318 7.40 -16.54 7.14
CA ILE A 318 6.31 -16.82 8.07
C ILE A 318 6.45 -15.83 9.23
N ASP A 319 5.46 -14.94 9.41
CA ASP A 319 5.50 -13.87 10.41
C ASP A 319 6.75 -12.99 10.30
N GLY A 320 7.12 -12.66 9.06
CA GLY A 320 8.32 -11.88 8.74
C GLY A 320 9.65 -12.63 8.91
N ARG A 321 9.65 -13.91 9.31
CA ARG A 321 10.87 -14.73 9.43
C ARG A 321 11.13 -15.47 8.13
N GLU A 322 12.29 -15.25 7.53
CA GLU A 322 12.70 -15.90 6.29
C GLU A 322 13.27 -17.31 6.54
N ALA A 323 12.82 -18.28 5.76
CA ALA A 323 13.35 -19.63 5.75
C ALA A 323 14.46 -19.77 4.70
N THR A 324 15.48 -20.57 4.98
CA THR A 324 16.43 -21.05 3.97
C THR A 324 15.80 -22.25 3.25
N ILE A 325 15.47 -22.09 1.97
CA ILE A 325 14.97 -23.19 1.13
C ILE A 325 16.14 -23.83 0.38
N THR A 326 16.23 -25.16 0.45
CA THR A 326 17.19 -25.96 -0.31
C THR A 326 16.45 -27.04 -1.10
N HIS A 327 17.02 -27.44 -2.24
CA HIS A 327 16.52 -28.52 -3.07
C HIS A 327 17.56 -29.64 -3.12
N ASP A 328 17.12 -30.87 -2.90
CA ASP A 328 17.99 -32.04 -3.04
C ASP A 328 18.19 -32.42 -4.53
N GLU A 329 19.00 -33.46 -4.79
CA GLU A 329 19.27 -33.96 -6.14
C GLU A 329 18.00 -34.45 -6.88
N ASN A 330 16.93 -34.76 -6.15
CA ASN A 330 15.64 -35.16 -6.70
C ASN A 330 14.68 -33.97 -6.89
N GLY A 331 15.13 -32.74 -6.60
CA GLY A 331 14.31 -31.53 -6.64
C GLY A 331 13.32 -31.41 -5.47
N LYS A 332 13.45 -32.23 -4.42
CA LYS A 332 12.62 -32.11 -3.22
C LYS A 332 13.08 -30.90 -2.42
N ALA A 333 12.15 -29.97 -2.19
CA ALA A 333 12.40 -28.78 -1.38
C ALA A 333 12.34 -29.09 0.12
N SER A 334 13.20 -28.43 0.90
CA SER A 334 13.17 -28.40 2.36
C SER A 334 13.41 -26.98 2.84
N ALA A 335 12.75 -26.60 3.94
CA ALA A 335 12.96 -25.31 4.60
C ALA A 335 13.65 -25.50 5.95
N SER A 336 14.56 -24.59 6.28
CA SER A 336 15.22 -24.53 7.59
C SER A 336 15.34 -23.10 8.10
N TRP A 337 15.46 -22.95 9.42
CA TRP A 337 15.61 -21.68 10.13
C TRP A 337 16.84 -21.73 11.05
N PRO A 338 17.26 -20.58 11.62
CA PRO A 338 18.34 -20.57 12.62
C PRO A 338 18.15 -21.51 13.81
N TRP A 339 16.90 -21.90 14.13
CA TRP A 339 16.57 -22.81 15.23
C TRP A 339 16.37 -24.28 14.82
N SER A 340 16.41 -24.61 13.52
CA SER A 340 16.12 -25.97 13.06
C SER A 340 17.14 -26.97 13.60
N GLY A 341 16.64 -27.98 14.33
CA GLY A 341 17.45 -28.97 15.02
C GLY A 341 18.14 -28.50 16.31
N ARG A 342 17.92 -27.25 16.73
CA ARG A 342 18.52 -26.63 17.94
C ARG A 342 17.57 -25.67 18.66
N LEU A 343 16.28 -26.00 18.66
CA LEU A 343 15.24 -25.08 19.14
C LEU A 343 15.43 -24.72 20.61
N ASP A 344 15.80 -25.68 21.46
CA ASP A 344 16.01 -25.44 22.89
C ASP A 344 17.18 -24.46 23.13
N GLU A 345 18.32 -24.65 22.45
CA GLU A 345 19.46 -23.73 22.53
C GLU A 345 19.11 -22.33 22.00
N TYR A 346 18.38 -22.27 20.89
CA TYR A 346 17.95 -21.02 20.28
C TYR A 346 16.99 -20.24 21.20
N LEU A 347 16.05 -20.93 21.85
CA LEU A 347 15.14 -20.32 22.82
C LEU A 347 15.91 -19.75 24.02
N ASP A 348 16.93 -20.46 24.50
CA ASP A 348 17.78 -20.00 25.60
C ASP A 348 18.59 -18.74 25.24
N GLU A 349 19.02 -18.62 23.97
CA GLU A 349 19.72 -17.45 23.44
C GLU A 349 18.79 -16.22 23.37
N ILE A 350 17.58 -16.37 22.81
CA ILE A 350 16.70 -15.23 22.52
C ILE A 350 15.84 -14.80 23.71
N LEU A 351 15.50 -15.72 24.63
CA LEU A 351 14.63 -15.41 25.77
C LEU A 351 15.40 -14.88 26.99
N LEU A 352 16.72 -14.69 26.87
CA LEU A 352 17.62 -14.21 27.94
C LEU A 352 17.15 -14.75 29.30
N ARG A 353 17.27 -16.07 29.52
CA ARG A 353 16.99 -16.60 30.87
C ARG A 353 17.79 -15.77 31.86
N PRO A 354 17.18 -15.12 32.87
CA PRO A 354 17.95 -14.53 33.93
C PRO A 354 18.81 -15.65 34.49
N LYS A 355 20.14 -15.53 34.35
CA LYS A 355 21.08 -16.53 34.85
C LYS A 355 20.74 -16.74 36.33
N SER A 356 20.22 -17.92 36.66
CA SER A 356 19.82 -18.33 38.00
C SER A 356 21.01 -18.36 38.94
#